data_AF-A0A955KKJ6-F1
#
_entry.id   AF-A0A955KKJ6-F1
#
_cell.length_a   1.000
_cell.length_b   1.000
_cell.length_c   1.000
_cell.angle_alpha   90.00
_cell.angle_beta   90.00
_cell.angle_gamma   90.00
#
_symmetry.space_group_name_H-M   'P 1'
#
loop_
_entity.id
_entity.type
_entity.pdbx_description
1 polymer ?
#
loop_
_entity_poly.entity_id
_entity_poly.type
_entity_poly.pdbx_seq_one_letter_code
_entity_poly.pdbx_strand_id
1 'polypeptide(L)'
;MKLNTHDLTPTLTFKQSFVKLGKFGSNTKAFSVLGDSRRRGQSPQLKSQCQGFTLVEILVAVSLMAILASVLFVNFGDARTHARNRTLQTEIKETQLALELYKAQNGRYPEAGNPDFNCSAASGGVNQSTSQDCVNGSIVFPFIDSLAPEYIAELPTHDSSSNNGCDIIYKVEDPGGQWYKLTAANCFGGADSASEGVRPDDKMARCPSSCSSCDGNNMSAYVNNANFYESFAVYSAGGECR
;
A
#
# COMPACT_ATOMS: atom_id res chain seq x y z
N MET A 1 46.55 16.63 -20.05
CA MET A 1 45.98 17.87 -19.45
C MET A 1 44.86 17.41 -18.52
N LYS A 2 45.03 17.33 -17.18
CA LYS A 2 44.85 18.41 -16.17
C LYS A 2 43.57 19.21 -16.46
N LEU A 3 42.52 19.29 -15.65
CA LEU A 3 42.35 19.43 -14.17
C LEU A 3 41.10 18.62 -13.71
N ASN A 4 41.01 17.93 -12.57
CA ASN A 4 41.02 18.29 -11.13
C ASN A 4 39.81 19.10 -10.59
N THR A 5 39.24 18.52 -9.52
CA THR A 5 38.64 19.10 -8.31
C THR A 5 37.16 19.53 -8.22
N HIS A 6 36.53 18.99 -7.16
CA HIS A 6 35.58 19.58 -6.20
C HIS A 6 34.17 18.97 -6.12
N ASP A 7 34.01 18.18 -5.05
CA ASP A 7 32.96 18.27 -4.03
C ASP A 7 31.56 18.71 -4.48
N LEU A 8 30.62 17.78 -4.52
CA LEU A 8 29.23 18.04 -4.11
C LEU A 8 28.65 16.79 -3.46
N THR A 9 28.79 16.71 -2.13
CA THR A 9 27.95 15.87 -1.28
C THR A 9 26.56 16.52 -1.18
N PRO A 10 25.45 15.80 -1.37
CA PRO A 10 24.14 16.35 -1.04
C PRO A 10 23.93 16.26 0.48
N THR A 11 24.04 17.40 1.14
CA THR A 11 23.58 17.63 2.52
C THR A 11 22.10 17.29 2.66
N LEU A 12 21.79 16.24 3.42
CA LEU A 12 20.43 15.91 3.88
C LEU A 12 19.94 16.99 4.85
N THR A 13 19.13 17.93 4.37
CA THR A 13 18.37 18.84 5.24
C THR A 13 17.10 18.14 5.75
N PHE A 14 17.16 17.67 6.99
CA PHE A 14 16.01 17.15 7.74
C PHE A 14 15.09 18.31 8.16
N LYS A 15 13.94 18.45 7.49
CA LYS A 15 12.93 19.46 7.82
C LYS A 15 12.05 18.95 8.96
N GLN A 16 12.40 19.32 10.18
CA GLN A 16 11.67 18.93 11.38
C GLN A 16 10.43 19.84 11.54
N SER A 17 9.25 19.33 11.18
CA SER A 17 7.97 19.97 11.45
C SER A 17 7.63 19.86 12.95
N PHE A 18 7.91 20.91 13.71
CA PHE A 18 7.41 21.07 15.07
C PHE A 18 5.99 21.68 15.03
N VAL A 19 4.98 20.89 15.41
CA VAL A 19 3.67 21.43 15.80
C VAL A 19 3.61 21.51 17.33
N LYS A 20 3.39 22.75 17.79
CA LYS A 20 3.34 23.26 19.18
C LYS A 20 2.49 22.40 20.14
N LEU A 21 3.10 21.94 21.23
CA LEU A 21 2.40 21.55 22.45
C LEU A 21 2.06 22.79 23.30
N GLY A 22 0.84 22.80 23.84
CA GLY A 22 0.25 23.90 24.60
C GLY A 22 1.00 24.23 25.90
N LYS A 23 0.96 25.52 26.25
CA LYS A 23 1.54 26.11 27.47
C LYS A 23 0.92 25.49 28.73
N PHE A 24 1.75 24.85 29.54
CA PHE A 24 1.38 24.45 30.90
C PHE A 24 1.69 25.61 31.86
N GLY A 25 0.64 26.19 32.45
CA GLY A 25 0.73 27.31 33.39
C GLY A 25 1.26 26.86 34.75
N SER A 26 2.41 27.41 35.15
CA SER A 26 2.93 27.32 36.51
C SER A 26 2.16 28.27 37.42
N ASN A 27 1.47 27.72 38.43
CA ASN A 27 0.98 28.49 39.57
C ASN A 27 1.79 28.08 40.81
N THR A 28 2.87 28.80 41.05
CA THR A 28 3.56 28.81 42.34
C THR A 28 2.89 29.84 43.25
N LYS A 29 2.16 29.37 44.25
CA LYS A 29 1.88 30.18 45.45
C LYS A 29 2.54 29.50 46.64
N ALA A 30 3.64 30.11 47.09
CA ALA A 30 4.16 29.91 48.42
C ALA A 30 3.17 30.51 49.42
N PHE A 31 2.67 29.69 50.34
CA PHE A 31 1.89 30.13 51.49
C PHE A 31 2.46 29.42 52.72
N SER A 32 3.31 30.14 53.46
CA SER A 32 3.83 29.75 54.76
C SER A 32 2.97 30.38 55.84
N VAL A 33 2.18 29.58 56.56
CA VAL A 33 1.54 30.00 57.82
C VAL A 33 1.52 28.84 58.82
N LEU A 34 2.30 29.06 59.89
CA LEU A 34 2.14 28.67 61.29
C LEU A 34 1.78 27.22 61.65
N GLY A 35 2.62 26.67 62.51
CA GLY A 35 2.41 25.38 63.14
C GLY A 35 1.19 25.35 64.05
N ASP A 36 0.59 24.18 64.14
CA ASP A 36 -0.15 23.75 65.31
C ASP A 36 0.30 22.34 65.70
N SER A 37 0.67 22.24 66.97
CA SER A 37 0.99 21.00 67.64
C SER A 37 -0.29 20.49 68.27
N ARG A 38 -0.93 19.44 67.71
CA ARG A 38 -1.54 18.37 68.52
C ARG A 38 -2.21 17.23 67.74
N ARG A 39 -2.04 16.06 68.35
CA ARG A 39 -2.81 14.80 68.25
C ARG A 39 -2.39 13.82 67.15
N ARG A 40 -1.53 12.89 67.58
CA ARG A 40 -1.48 11.51 67.09
C ARG A 40 -2.89 10.90 67.15
N GLY A 41 -3.56 10.84 66.01
CA GLY A 41 -4.63 9.88 65.76
C GLY A 41 -4.06 8.80 64.85
N GLN A 42 -3.87 7.60 65.38
CA GLN A 42 -3.52 6.43 64.58
C GLN A 42 -4.68 6.12 63.63
N SER A 43 -4.50 6.44 62.35
CA SER A 43 -5.27 5.86 61.27
C SER A 43 -4.94 4.37 61.18
N PRO A 44 -5.94 3.48 61.04
CA PRO A 44 -5.68 2.06 60.85
C PRO A 44 -5.00 1.92 59.50
N GLN A 45 -3.70 1.60 59.53
CA GLN A 45 -2.92 1.24 58.36
C GLN A 45 -3.57 -0.01 57.76
N LEU A 46 -4.34 0.16 56.68
CA LEU A 46 -4.73 -0.95 55.81
C LEU A 46 -3.42 -1.56 55.29
N LYS A 47 -3.00 -2.66 55.91
CA LYS A 47 -1.85 -3.45 55.47
C LYS A 47 -2.11 -3.87 54.03
N SER A 48 -1.51 -3.15 53.09
CA SER A 48 -1.29 -3.64 51.73
C SER A 48 -0.47 -4.92 51.86
N GLN A 49 -1.13 -6.07 51.77
CA GLN A 49 -0.43 -7.33 51.61
C GLN A 49 0.25 -7.27 50.24
N CYS A 50 1.53 -6.93 50.23
CA CYS A 50 2.41 -7.20 49.09
C CYS A 50 2.50 -8.73 48.95
N GLN A 51 1.57 -9.31 48.19
CA GLN A 51 1.67 -10.69 47.75
C GLN A 51 2.76 -10.72 46.67
N GLY A 52 3.85 -11.42 46.97
CA GLY A 52 4.90 -11.67 45.99
C GLY A 52 4.46 -12.76 45.01
N PHE A 53 4.75 -12.56 43.72
CA PHE A 53 4.53 -13.58 42.70
C PHE A 53 5.38 -14.82 42.99
N THR A 54 4.76 -16.00 42.89
CA THR A 54 5.51 -17.25 43.05
C THR A 54 6.30 -17.56 41.78
N LEU A 55 7.45 -18.23 41.91
CA LEU A 55 8.27 -18.68 40.78
C LEU A 55 7.47 -19.57 39.81
N VAL A 56 6.57 -20.40 40.37
CA VAL A 56 5.71 -21.31 39.61
C VAL A 56 4.69 -20.53 38.77
N GLU A 57 4.17 -19.43 39.29
CA GLU A 57 3.15 -18.63 38.64
C GLU A 57 3.68 -17.87 37.42
N ILE A 58 4.92 -17.39 37.49
CA ILE A 58 5.60 -16.84 36.30
C ILE A 58 5.97 -17.95 35.31
N LEU A 59 6.38 -19.13 35.79
CA LEU A 59 6.75 -20.26 34.92
C LEU A 59 5.57 -20.77 34.09
N VAL A 60 4.39 -20.90 34.70
CA VAL A 60 3.17 -21.31 34.00
C VAL A 60 2.67 -20.21 33.05
N ALA A 61 2.81 -18.94 33.43
CA ALA A 61 2.39 -17.83 32.58
C ALA A 61 3.21 -17.76 31.28
N VAL A 62 4.55 -17.85 31.37
CA VAL A 62 5.40 -17.78 30.15
C VAL A 62 5.25 -19.03 29.29
N SER A 63 4.99 -20.20 29.88
CA SER A 63 4.73 -21.41 29.09
C SER A 63 3.43 -21.32 28.31
N LEU A 64 2.38 -20.75 28.91
CA LEU A 64 1.12 -20.51 28.20
C LEU A 64 1.26 -19.45 27.11
N MET A 65 1.99 -18.35 27.40
CA MET A 65 2.30 -17.33 26.39
C MET A 65 3.08 -17.91 25.20
N ALA A 66 4.03 -18.82 25.45
CA ALA A 66 4.80 -19.48 24.38
C ALA A 66 3.91 -20.35 23.48
N ILE A 67 2.97 -21.11 24.05
CA ILE A 67 2.02 -21.93 23.29
C ILE A 67 1.12 -21.04 22.43
N LEU A 68 0.54 -19.98 23.00
CA LEU A 68 -0.31 -19.06 22.25
C LEU A 68 0.48 -18.34 21.14
N ALA A 69 1.69 -17.87 21.43
CA ALA A 69 2.55 -17.21 20.46
C ALA A 69 2.92 -18.12 19.28
N SER A 70 3.18 -19.41 19.52
CA SER A 70 3.52 -20.36 18.44
C SER A 70 2.40 -20.53 17.42
N VAL A 71 1.13 -20.52 17.85
CA VAL A 71 -0.02 -20.66 16.94
C VAL A 71 -0.25 -19.36 16.16
N LEU A 72 -0.09 -18.22 16.82
CA LEU A 72 -0.29 -16.90 16.20
C LEU A 72 0.76 -16.58 15.13
N PHE A 73 1.99 -17.05 15.30
CA PHE A 73 3.09 -16.74 14.38
C PHE A 73 2.85 -17.30 12.96
N VAL A 74 2.28 -18.50 12.85
CA VAL A 74 2.04 -19.17 11.56
C VAL A 74 1.04 -18.37 10.70
N ASN A 75 0.00 -17.80 11.30
CA ASN A 75 -1.07 -17.12 10.57
C ASN A 75 -0.81 -15.63 10.30
N PHE A 76 0.24 -15.04 10.88
CA PHE A 76 0.47 -13.59 10.80
C PHE A 76 0.96 -13.15 9.41
N GLY A 77 1.72 -13.99 8.70
CA GLY A 77 2.22 -13.71 7.36
C GLY A 77 1.10 -13.52 6.34
N ASP A 78 0.19 -14.50 6.26
CA ASP A 78 -0.90 -14.50 5.29
C ASP A 78 -1.90 -13.37 5.53
N ALA A 79 -2.22 -13.10 6.81
CA ALA A 79 -3.08 -11.98 7.19
C ALA A 79 -2.53 -10.62 6.73
N ARG A 80 -1.20 -10.43 6.79
CA ARG A 80 -0.54 -9.21 6.33
C ARG A 80 -0.61 -9.07 4.81
N THR A 81 -0.38 -10.17 4.09
CA THR A 81 -0.47 -10.22 2.63
C THR A 81 -1.90 -9.91 2.15
N HIS A 82 -2.92 -10.55 2.74
CA HIS A 82 -4.31 -10.27 2.42
C HIS A 82 -4.72 -8.83 2.72
N ALA A 83 -4.20 -8.23 3.80
CA ALA A 83 -4.45 -6.82 4.09
C ALA A 83 -3.88 -5.90 2.99
N ARG A 84 -2.64 -6.14 2.53
CA ARG A 84 -2.03 -5.39 1.42
C ARG A 84 -2.81 -5.55 0.11
N ASN A 85 -3.21 -6.78 -0.21
CA ASN A 85 -3.99 -7.06 -1.40
C ASN A 85 -5.32 -6.28 -1.42
N ARG A 86 -6.00 -6.15 -0.26
CA ARG A 86 -7.23 -5.33 -0.13
C ARG A 86 -6.96 -3.84 -0.25
N THR A 87 -5.84 -3.36 0.30
CA THR A 87 -5.41 -1.96 0.14
C THR A 87 -5.22 -1.64 -1.34
N LEU A 88 -4.46 -2.46 -2.06
CA LEU A 88 -4.22 -2.26 -3.50
C LEU A 88 -5.53 -2.30 -4.30
N GLN A 89 -6.44 -3.23 -4.01
CA GLN A 89 -7.77 -3.25 -4.64
C GLN A 89 -8.55 -1.95 -4.41
N THR A 90 -8.36 -1.30 -3.27
CA THR A 90 -9.01 -0.03 -2.94
C THR A 90 -8.36 1.12 -3.70
N GLU A 91 -7.04 1.21 -3.71
CA GLU A 91 -6.27 2.22 -4.46
C GLU A 91 -6.58 2.19 -5.98
N ILE A 92 -6.67 0.98 -6.56
CA ILE A 92 -7.05 0.82 -7.96
C ILE A 92 -8.49 1.28 -8.21
N LYS A 93 -9.43 1.05 -7.28
CA LYS A 93 -10.81 1.57 -7.38
C LYS A 93 -10.87 3.09 -7.20
N GLU A 94 -10.05 3.66 -6.34
CA GLU A 94 -9.95 5.11 -6.18
C GLU A 94 -9.45 5.76 -7.48
N THR A 95 -8.46 5.14 -8.12
CA THR A 95 -7.99 5.55 -9.45
C THR A 95 -9.08 5.42 -10.51
N GLN A 96 -9.89 4.35 -10.45
CA GLN A 96 -11.06 4.19 -11.31
C GLN A 96 -12.02 5.37 -11.20
N LEU A 97 -12.35 5.79 -9.97
CA LEU A 97 -13.25 6.93 -9.73
C LEU A 97 -12.67 8.24 -10.27
N ALA A 98 -11.37 8.45 -10.09
CA ALA A 98 -10.66 9.61 -10.65
C ALA A 98 -10.72 9.62 -12.18
N LEU A 99 -10.54 8.47 -12.84
CA LEU A 99 -10.63 8.33 -14.29
C LEU A 99 -12.04 8.65 -14.81
N GLU A 100 -13.09 8.16 -14.14
CA GLU A 100 -14.47 8.48 -14.51
C GLU A 100 -14.77 9.98 -14.34
N LEU A 101 -14.27 10.60 -13.26
CA LEU A 101 -14.41 12.04 -13.03
C LEU A 101 -13.68 12.86 -14.12
N TYR A 102 -12.47 12.45 -14.49
CA TYR A 102 -11.72 13.08 -15.58
C TYR A 102 -12.51 13.03 -16.89
N LYS A 103 -13.05 11.86 -17.25
CA LYS A 103 -13.87 11.73 -18.47
C LYS A 103 -15.15 12.57 -18.41
N ALA A 104 -15.79 12.66 -17.25
CA ALA A 104 -16.98 13.50 -17.08
C ALA A 104 -16.70 14.98 -17.35
N GLN A 105 -15.48 15.47 -17.08
CA GLN A 105 -15.09 16.86 -17.31
C GLN A 105 -14.49 17.10 -18.70
N ASN A 106 -13.66 16.17 -19.19
CA ASN A 106 -12.86 16.35 -20.41
C ASN A 106 -13.44 15.61 -21.64
N GLY A 107 -14.49 14.80 -21.45
CA GLY A 107 -15.17 14.04 -22.52
C GLY A 107 -14.41 12.80 -23.01
N ARG A 108 -13.20 12.55 -22.51
CA ARG A 108 -12.33 11.41 -22.86
C ARG A 108 -11.52 10.99 -21.63
N TYR A 109 -11.08 9.74 -21.60
CA TYR A 109 -10.09 9.30 -20.61
C TYR A 109 -8.71 9.92 -20.91
N PRO A 110 -7.88 10.12 -19.87
CA PRO A 110 -6.54 10.64 -20.05
C PRO A 110 -5.70 9.70 -20.91
N GLU A 111 -4.83 10.29 -21.72
CA GLU A 111 -3.89 9.54 -22.55
C GLU A 111 -2.88 8.82 -21.64
N ALA A 112 -2.39 7.66 -22.08
CA ALA A 112 -1.31 7.01 -21.37
C ALA A 112 -0.09 7.93 -21.41
N GLY A 113 0.58 8.09 -20.27
CA GLY A 113 1.80 8.89 -20.21
C GLY A 113 2.83 8.35 -21.22
N ASN A 114 3.50 9.24 -21.96
CA ASN A 114 4.56 8.84 -22.87
C ASN A 114 5.79 8.40 -22.06
N PRO A 115 6.23 7.14 -22.14
CA PRO A 115 7.45 6.75 -21.45
C PRO A 115 8.64 7.21 -22.28
N ASP A 116 9.30 8.27 -21.86
CA ASP A 116 10.63 8.58 -22.36
C ASP A 116 11.55 7.36 -22.10
N PHE A 117 12.12 6.83 -23.19
CA PHE A 117 12.88 5.59 -23.25
C PHE A 117 14.16 5.63 -22.39
N ASN A 118 14.15 5.02 -21.20
CA ASN A 118 15.34 4.29 -20.70
C ASN A 118 15.06 3.31 -19.54
N CYS A 119 14.00 2.50 -19.61
CA CYS A 119 13.82 1.38 -18.71
C CYS A 119 14.39 0.10 -19.34
N SER A 120 15.67 -0.17 -19.07
CA SER A 120 16.34 -1.39 -19.53
C SER A 120 15.86 -2.59 -18.71
N ALA A 121 14.96 -3.38 -19.31
CA ALA A 121 14.61 -4.80 -19.12
C ALA A 121 15.28 -5.62 -17.98
N ALA A 122 15.26 -5.14 -16.74
CA ALA A 122 15.72 -5.89 -15.57
C ALA A 122 14.73 -5.90 -14.39
N SER A 123 13.54 -5.29 -14.55
CA SER A 123 12.32 -5.67 -13.82
C SER A 123 11.49 -6.53 -14.76
N GLY A 124 11.11 -7.74 -14.33
CA GLY A 124 10.61 -8.82 -15.17
C GLY A 124 9.22 -8.57 -15.80
N GLY A 125 9.14 -7.68 -16.80
CA GLY A 125 7.95 -7.47 -17.62
C GLY A 125 8.11 -8.02 -19.03
N VAL A 126 7.22 -8.92 -19.45
CA VAL A 126 7.11 -9.37 -20.84
C VAL A 126 6.36 -8.33 -21.68
N ASN A 127 7.09 -7.75 -22.63
CA ASN A 127 6.71 -7.23 -23.96
C ASN A 127 5.46 -6.33 -24.11
N GLN A 128 5.74 -5.04 -24.34
CA GLN A 128 5.00 -4.07 -25.18
C GLN A 128 3.52 -3.84 -24.86
N SER A 129 3.23 -3.07 -23.81
CA SER A 129 2.40 -1.84 -23.83
C SER A 129 2.32 -1.29 -22.40
N THR A 130 3.00 -0.16 -22.17
CA THR A 130 2.83 0.76 -21.01
C THR A 130 2.86 0.15 -19.60
N SER A 131 3.80 -0.75 -19.33
CA SER A 131 4.25 -1.02 -17.95
C SER A 131 5.30 0.01 -17.54
N GLN A 132 5.15 0.67 -16.39
CA GLN A 132 6.29 1.40 -15.84
C GLN A 132 6.29 1.46 -14.31
N ASP A 133 7.18 0.65 -13.74
CA ASP A 133 7.94 1.00 -12.54
C ASP A 133 9.44 0.89 -12.89
N CYS A 134 10.19 2.00 -12.77
CA CYS A 134 11.63 2.01 -13.06
C CYS A 134 12.43 2.54 -11.88
N VAL A 135 12.86 1.62 -11.01
CA VAL A 135 13.81 1.88 -9.94
C VAL A 135 15.24 1.73 -10.47
N ASN A 136 16.03 2.81 -10.38
CA ASN A 136 17.43 2.98 -10.82
C ASN A 136 17.70 3.24 -12.33
N GLY A 137 17.04 4.23 -12.96
CA GLY A 137 17.62 4.72 -14.21
C GLY A 137 16.95 5.80 -15.05
N SER A 138 15.63 6.05 -14.98
CA SER A 138 15.00 7.24 -15.58
C SER A 138 13.53 7.41 -15.16
N ILE A 139 13.05 8.65 -15.32
CA ILE A 139 12.07 9.34 -14.47
C ILE A 139 10.64 8.78 -14.52
N VAL A 140 10.06 8.81 -13.33
CA VAL A 140 8.66 8.69 -12.91
C VAL A 140 7.83 9.86 -13.48
N PHE A 141 7.37 9.75 -14.71
CA PHE A 141 6.18 10.49 -15.17
C PHE A 141 4.94 9.63 -14.86
N PRO A 142 3.79 10.22 -14.54
CA PRO A 142 2.61 9.44 -14.24
C PRO A 142 2.25 8.60 -15.47
N PHE A 143 2.08 7.29 -15.29
CA PHE A 143 1.66 6.38 -16.37
C PHE A 143 0.27 6.73 -16.94
N ILE A 144 -0.45 7.63 -16.25
CA ILE A 144 -1.67 8.29 -16.68
C ILE A 144 -1.42 9.81 -16.69
N ASP A 145 -1.41 10.44 -17.86
CA ASP A 145 -1.16 11.88 -17.94
C ASP A 145 -2.36 12.69 -17.40
N SER A 146 -2.09 13.83 -16.76
CA SER A 146 -3.09 14.79 -16.30
C SER A 146 -4.14 14.26 -15.29
N LEU A 147 -3.93 13.09 -14.68
CA LEU A 147 -4.82 12.56 -13.64
C LEU A 147 -4.41 13.02 -12.23
N ALA A 148 -3.11 12.95 -11.92
CA ALA A 148 -2.54 13.45 -10.68
C ALA A 148 -1.80 14.79 -10.92
N PRO A 149 -1.83 15.76 -9.99
CA PRO A 149 -2.48 15.72 -8.67
C PRO A 149 -3.96 16.17 -8.65
N GLU A 150 -4.54 16.51 -9.80
CA GLU A 150 -5.83 17.21 -9.85
C GLU A 150 -7.04 16.34 -9.45
N TYR A 151 -7.08 15.09 -9.92
CA TYR A 151 -8.20 14.17 -9.70
C TYR A 151 -7.89 13.11 -8.63
N ILE A 152 -6.61 12.84 -8.41
CA ILE A 152 -6.10 11.93 -7.37
C ILE A 152 -4.77 12.47 -6.84
N ALA A 153 -4.50 12.29 -5.54
CA ALA A 153 -3.30 12.83 -4.91
C ALA A 153 -2.01 12.18 -5.44
N GLU A 154 -2.04 10.85 -5.62
CA GLU A 154 -0.91 10.04 -6.08
C GLU A 154 -1.46 8.82 -6.83
N LEU A 155 -0.75 8.38 -7.87
CA LEU A 155 -1.11 7.15 -8.57
C LEU A 155 -0.59 5.93 -7.81
N PRO A 156 -1.30 4.79 -7.85
CA PRO A 156 -0.80 3.54 -7.26
C PRO A 156 0.55 3.14 -7.86
N THR A 157 1.43 2.59 -7.04
CA THR A 157 2.76 2.07 -7.43
C THR A 157 2.92 0.60 -7.02
N HIS A 158 3.87 -0.12 -7.62
CA HIS A 158 4.16 -1.53 -7.28
C HIS A 158 4.43 -1.77 -5.78
N ASP A 159 4.99 -0.80 -5.06
CA ASP A 159 5.34 -0.91 -3.64
C ASP A 159 4.13 -1.19 -2.73
N SER A 160 2.92 -0.98 -3.24
CA SER A 160 1.66 -1.23 -2.57
C SER A 160 1.32 -2.73 -2.48
N SER A 161 1.99 -3.57 -3.28
CA SER A 161 1.88 -5.02 -3.25
C SER A 161 2.94 -5.69 -2.35
N SER A 162 2.65 -6.90 -1.88
CA SER A 162 3.66 -7.80 -1.31
C SER A 162 4.45 -8.60 -2.36
N ASN A 163 4.04 -8.56 -3.64
CA ASN A 163 4.69 -9.30 -4.73
C ASN A 163 5.66 -8.36 -5.48
N ASN A 164 6.93 -8.74 -5.54
CA ASN A 164 7.97 -7.98 -6.24
C ASN A 164 7.80 -7.97 -7.78
N GLY A 165 6.95 -8.86 -8.31
CA GLY A 165 6.58 -8.90 -9.72
C GLY A 165 5.34 -8.07 -10.07
N CYS A 166 4.79 -7.32 -9.10
CA CYS A 166 3.63 -6.46 -9.30
C CYS A 166 3.94 -5.36 -10.32
N ASP A 167 3.04 -5.21 -11.29
CA ASP A 167 3.13 -4.20 -12.33
C ASP A 167 1.76 -3.57 -12.58
N ILE A 168 1.71 -2.25 -12.70
CA ILE A 168 0.47 -1.49 -12.89
C ILE A 168 0.47 -0.91 -14.30
N ILE A 169 -0.44 -1.43 -15.12
CA ILE A 169 -0.50 -1.16 -16.55
C ILE A 169 -1.78 -0.41 -16.85
N TYR A 170 -1.66 0.78 -17.42
CA TYR A 170 -2.78 1.54 -17.94
C TYR A 170 -2.79 1.47 -19.47
N LYS A 171 -3.92 1.04 -20.03
CA LYS A 171 -4.19 1.03 -21.46
C LYS A 171 -5.42 1.89 -21.74
N VAL A 172 -5.35 2.64 -22.82
CA VAL A 172 -6.43 3.53 -23.27
C VAL A 172 -6.56 3.41 -24.78
N GLU A 173 -7.74 3.69 -25.31
CA GLU A 173 -7.94 3.74 -26.76
C GLU A 173 -7.24 4.94 -27.40
N ASP A 174 -6.32 4.67 -28.32
CA ASP A 174 -5.67 5.70 -29.13
C ASP A 174 -6.05 5.59 -30.62
N PRO A 175 -6.51 6.67 -31.27
CA PRO A 175 -6.88 7.98 -30.71
C PRO A 175 -8.33 8.01 -30.21
N GLY A 176 -8.58 8.66 -29.07
CA GLY A 176 -9.93 9.06 -28.68
C GLY A 176 -10.32 8.81 -27.22
N GLY A 177 -9.58 7.98 -26.48
CA GLY A 177 -9.78 7.77 -25.05
C GLY A 177 -11.22 7.38 -24.67
N GLN A 178 -11.90 6.58 -25.49
CA GLN A 178 -13.29 6.21 -25.23
C GLN A 178 -13.40 5.09 -24.18
N TRP A 179 -12.42 4.20 -24.16
CA TRP A 179 -12.25 3.16 -23.15
C TRP A 179 -10.85 3.19 -22.52
N TYR A 180 -10.75 2.71 -21.27
CA TYR A 180 -9.50 2.38 -20.61
C TYR A 180 -9.58 1.00 -19.94
N LYS A 181 -8.39 0.47 -19.62
CA LYS A 181 -8.17 -0.69 -18.78
C LYS A 181 -6.95 -0.44 -17.90
N LEU A 182 -7.15 -0.45 -16.58
CA LEU A 182 -6.11 -0.36 -15.58
C LEU A 182 -5.92 -1.74 -14.95
N THR A 183 -4.77 -2.36 -15.19
CA THR A 183 -4.46 -3.74 -14.76
C THR A 183 -3.36 -3.72 -13.72
N ALA A 184 -3.61 -4.34 -12.57
CA ALA A 184 -2.60 -4.70 -11.60
C ALA A 184 -2.19 -6.16 -11.88
N ALA A 185 -1.07 -6.35 -12.58
CA ALA A 185 -0.55 -7.65 -12.99
C ALA A 185 0.39 -8.23 -11.93
N ASN A 186 0.17 -9.50 -11.55
CA ASN A 186 0.95 -10.22 -10.53
C ASN A 186 1.05 -9.48 -9.19
N CYS A 187 0.01 -8.72 -8.83
CA CYS A 187 0.03 -7.87 -7.65
C CYS A 187 -0.66 -8.47 -6.43
N PHE A 188 -1.39 -9.57 -6.58
CA PHE A 188 -1.99 -10.26 -5.44
C PHE A 188 -0.98 -11.27 -4.90
N GLY A 189 -0.41 -11.01 -3.72
CA GLY A 189 0.52 -11.96 -3.09
C GLY A 189 -0.21 -13.19 -2.56
N GLY A 190 0.37 -14.38 -2.76
CA GLY A 190 -0.14 -15.65 -2.21
C GLY A 190 -1.42 -16.17 -2.89
N ALA A 191 -1.68 -15.76 -4.13
CA ALA A 191 -2.82 -16.24 -4.92
C ALA A 191 -2.36 -17.20 -6.01
N ASP A 192 -1.95 -18.40 -5.60
CA ASP A 192 -1.49 -19.45 -6.53
C ASP A 192 -2.66 -20.20 -7.21
N SER A 193 -3.90 -19.88 -6.81
CA SER A 193 -5.09 -20.63 -7.19
C SER A 193 -6.36 -19.77 -7.31
N ALA A 194 -7.37 -20.32 -7.98
CA ALA A 194 -8.70 -19.70 -8.11
C ALA A 194 -9.45 -19.50 -6.78
N SER A 195 -9.04 -20.20 -5.70
CA SER A 195 -9.62 -20.02 -4.36
C SER A 195 -9.08 -18.79 -3.64
N GLU A 196 -7.91 -18.29 -4.04
CA GLU A 196 -7.15 -17.28 -3.32
C GLU A 196 -6.98 -15.99 -4.13
N GLY A 197 -7.09 -16.07 -5.46
CA GLY A 197 -6.98 -14.94 -6.37
C GLY A 197 -8.29 -14.53 -7.04
N VAL A 198 -8.16 -13.73 -8.11
CA VAL A 198 -9.30 -13.17 -8.84
C VAL A 198 -9.73 -14.12 -9.97
N ARG A 199 -11.01 -14.48 -9.96
CA ARG A 199 -11.61 -15.43 -10.90
C ARG A 199 -12.15 -14.69 -12.13
N PRO A 200 -12.34 -15.38 -13.27
CA PRO A 200 -12.94 -14.76 -14.47
C PRO A 200 -14.35 -14.21 -14.25
N ASP A 201 -15.07 -14.70 -13.24
CA ASP A 201 -16.43 -14.26 -12.92
C ASP A 201 -16.46 -13.08 -11.93
N ASP A 202 -15.31 -12.68 -11.39
CA ASP A 202 -15.22 -11.53 -10.49
C ASP A 202 -15.33 -10.20 -11.25
N LYS A 203 -15.90 -9.20 -10.58
CA LYS A 203 -16.07 -7.85 -11.16
C LYS A 203 -14.74 -7.18 -11.52
N MET A 204 -13.65 -7.59 -10.89
CA MET A 204 -12.31 -7.05 -11.11
C MET A 204 -11.43 -8.04 -11.88
N ALA A 205 -12.04 -9.04 -12.53
CA ALA A 205 -11.32 -9.99 -13.36
C ALA A 205 -10.48 -9.23 -14.40
N ARG A 206 -9.19 -9.55 -14.47
CA ARG A 206 -8.31 -9.05 -15.55
C ARG A 206 -8.90 -9.34 -16.93
N CYS A 207 -9.58 -10.48 -17.06
CA CYS A 207 -10.29 -10.91 -18.24
C CYS A 207 -11.58 -11.62 -17.83
N PRO A 208 -12.75 -10.97 -17.97
CA PRO A 208 -14.04 -11.56 -17.61
C PRO A 208 -14.44 -12.76 -18.47
N SER A 209 -15.21 -13.71 -17.92
CA SER A 209 -15.70 -14.88 -18.65
C SER A 209 -16.58 -14.56 -19.87
N SER A 210 -17.09 -13.33 -19.97
CA SER A 210 -17.79 -12.82 -21.16
C SER A 210 -16.87 -12.53 -22.36
N CYS A 211 -15.56 -12.52 -22.17
CA CYS A 211 -14.58 -12.23 -23.21
C CYS A 211 -14.08 -13.52 -23.90
N SER A 212 -14.06 -13.52 -25.23
CA SER A 212 -13.46 -14.62 -26.01
C SER A 212 -11.92 -14.57 -26.05
N SER A 213 -11.36 -13.37 -25.92
CA SER A 213 -9.92 -13.09 -25.85
C SER A 213 -9.65 -11.85 -24.99
N CYS A 214 -8.43 -11.71 -24.49
CA CYS A 214 -7.91 -10.50 -23.85
C CYS A 214 -6.49 -10.23 -24.33
N ASP A 215 -6.15 -8.97 -24.58
CA ASP A 215 -4.83 -8.57 -25.09
C ASP A 215 -4.43 -9.36 -26.37
N GLY A 216 -5.39 -9.75 -27.20
CA GLY A 216 -5.17 -10.53 -28.42
C GLY A 216 -4.85 -12.03 -28.20
N ASN A 217 -4.81 -12.50 -26.96
CA ASN A 217 -4.57 -13.89 -26.60
C ASN A 217 -5.88 -14.60 -26.20
N ASN A 218 -5.99 -15.89 -26.52
CA ASN A 218 -7.15 -16.70 -26.14
C ASN A 218 -7.27 -16.82 -24.62
N MET A 219 -8.49 -16.69 -24.08
CA MET A 219 -8.79 -16.79 -22.64
C MET A 219 -8.19 -18.05 -21.99
N SER A 220 -8.23 -19.20 -22.70
CA SER A 220 -7.72 -20.48 -22.20
C SER A 220 -6.19 -20.48 -21.93
N ALA A 221 -5.44 -19.53 -22.50
CA ALA A 221 -4.01 -19.37 -22.19
C ALA A 221 -3.78 -18.70 -20.82
N TYR A 222 -4.73 -17.90 -20.34
CA TYR A 222 -4.60 -17.16 -19.08
C TYR A 222 -5.13 -17.92 -17.87
N VAL A 223 -6.28 -18.59 -17.97
CA VAL A 223 -6.92 -19.27 -16.81
C VAL A 223 -6.07 -20.42 -16.23
N ASN A 224 -5.12 -20.93 -17.01
CA ASN A 224 -4.20 -21.99 -16.60
C ASN A 224 -2.88 -21.47 -16.00
N ASN A 225 -2.71 -20.16 -15.86
CA ASN A 225 -1.50 -19.54 -15.32
C ASN A 225 -1.78 -18.94 -13.93
N ALA A 226 -0.91 -19.22 -12.95
CA ALA A 226 -1.00 -18.62 -11.61
C ALA A 226 -1.05 -17.08 -11.68
N ASN A 227 -0.30 -16.49 -12.63
CA ASN A 227 -0.27 -15.05 -12.90
C ASN A 227 -1.66 -14.46 -13.17
N PHE A 228 -2.61 -15.25 -13.66
CA PHE A 228 -3.98 -14.76 -13.87
C PHE A 228 -4.70 -14.49 -12.55
N TYR A 229 -4.59 -15.41 -11.59
CA TYR A 229 -5.24 -15.28 -10.29
C TYR A 229 -4.59 -14.18 -9.43
N GLU A 230 -3.30 -13.96 -9.64
CA GLU A 230 -2.56 -12.86 -9.03
C GLU A 230 -2.81 -11.49 -9.68
N SER A 231 -3.53 -11.45 -10.81
CA SER A 231 -3.79 -10.24 -11.56
C SER A 231 -5.25 -9.82 -11.50
N PHE A 232 -5.51 -8.52 -11.46
CA PHE A 232 -6.87 -7.97 -11.53
C PHE A 232 -6.88 -6.65 -12.27
N ALA A 233 -8.05 -6.21 -12.71
CA ALA A 233 -8.20 -4.96 -13.46
C ALA A 233 -9.49 -4.23 -13.13
N VAL A 234 -9.48 -2.93 -13.38
CA VAL A 234 -10.67 -2.09 -13.51
C VAL A 234 -10.67 -1.46 -14.89
N TYR A 235 -11.85 -1.28 -15.46
CA TYR A 235 -12.01 -0.84 -16.84
C TYR A 235 -13.34 -0.10 -17.00
N SER A 236 -13.38 0.78 -18.00
CA SER A 236 -14.63 1.34 -18.50
C SER A 236 -15.35 0.34 -19.41
N ALA A 237 -16.63 0.61 -19.70
CA ALA A 237 -17.36 -0.15 -20.72
C ALA A 237 -16.62 -0.18 -22.07
N GLY A 238 -16.40 -1.38 -22.61
CA GLY A 238 -15.67 -1.63 -23.85
C GLY A 238 -14.18 -1.94 -23.67
N GLY A 239 -13.63 -1.72 -22.46
CA GLY A 239 -12.23 -2.02 -22.13
C GLY A 239 -12.01 -3.42 -21.55
N GLU A 240 -13.07 -4.12 -21.11
CA GLU A 240 -12.98 -5.40 -20.41
C GLU A 240 -12.15 -6.47 -21.14
N CYS A 241 -12.40 -6.64 -22.44
CA CYS A 241 -11.80 -7.68 -23.27
C CYS A 241 -10.58 -7.22 -24.07
N ARG A 242 -10.06 -6.02 -23.79
CA ARG A 242 -8.91 -5.46 -24.49
C ARG A 242 -7.60 -5.81 -23.82
#